data_AF-A0A220MGJ4-F1
#
_entry.id   AF-A0A220MGJ4-F1
#
_cell.length_a   1.000
_cell.length_b   1.000
_cell.length_c   1.000
_cell.angle_alpha   90.00
_cell.angle_beta   90.00
_cell.angle_gamma   90.00
#
_symmetry.space_group_name_H-M   'P 1'
#
loop_
_entity.id
_entity.type
_entity.pdbx_description
1 polymer ?
#
loop_
_entity_poly.entity_id
_entity_poly.type
_entity_poly.pdbx_seq_one_letter_code
_entity_poly.pdbx_strand_id
1 'polypeptide(L)'
;MTQQLSSTESVETKEWLIEKVYTPKKKRSLELAEAAVRTLKERNQKVTIQSIHEVSKEIDPEGNGLHRNTITGNPEVYAVYTENRTYSKKLQVNARTSQSSLPRYEQFLKHLKRDRDLALVRNRYKRLTKQELINRLIQCEQYVAESRHQWLLEQFQSET
;
A
#
# COMPACT_ATOMS: atom_id res chain seq x y z
N MET A 1 -26.30 -53.38 10.77
CA MET A 1 -25.54 -52.21 11.28
C MET A 1 -24.66 -51.71 10.16
N THR A 2 -25.05 -50.58 9.59
CA THR A 2 -24.54 -49.98 8.36
C THR A 2 -23.25 -49.19 8.61
N GLN A 3 -22.24 -49.57 7.83
CA GLN A 3 -21.06 -48.86 7.32
C GLN A 3 -20.82 -47.41 7.80
N GLN A 4 -19.64 -47.18 8.40
CA GLN A 4 -18.93 -45.89 8.44
C GLN A 4 -17.54 -46.05 7.82
N LEU A 5 -17.42 -45.77 6.53
CA LEU A 5 -16.17 -45.53 5.79
C LEU A 5 -16.49 -44.44 4.76
N SER A 6 -16.36 -43.16 5.13
CA SER A 6 -16.61 -42.03 4.22
C SER A 6 -16.02 -40.72 4.76
N SER A 7 -14.71 -40.66 5.00
CA SER A 7 -14.05 -39.36 5.30
C SER A 7 -12.61 -39.24 4.81
N THR A 8 -11.95 -40.31 4.36
CA THR A 8 -10.53 -40.27 3.93
C THR A 8 -10.30 -40.12 2.43
N GLU A 9 -11.26 -40.47 1.56
CA GLU A 9 -11.08 -40.46 0.10
C GLU A 9 -11.02 -39.05 -0.54
N SER A 10 -11.44 -38.01 0.17
CA SER A 10 -11.48 -36.64 -0.38
C SER A 10 -10.13 -35.89 -0.35
N VAL A 11 -9.15 -36.39 0.42
CA VAL A 11 -7.82 -35.76 0.57
C VAL A 11 -6.83 -36.33 -0.45
N GLU A 12 -6.82 -37.65 -0.65
CA GLU A 12 -5.94 -38.34 -1.62
C GLU A 12 -6.21 -37.93 -3.07
N THR A 13 -7.45 -37.57 -3.42
CA THR A 13 -7.85 -37.29 -4.82
C THR A 13 -7.21 -36.03 -5.43
N LYS A 14 -6.55 -35.17 -4.62
CA LYS A 14 -5.89 -33.94 -5.10
C LYS A 14 -4.36 -33.95 -4.96
N GLU A 15 -3.80 -34.95 -4.30
CA GLU A 15 -2.35 -35.01 -4.06
C GLU A 15 -1.57 -35.14 -5.37
N TRP A 16 -2.06 -35.98 -6.30
CA TRP A 16 -1.44 -36.13 -7.62
C TRP A 16 -1.41 -34.82 -8.41
N LEU A 17 -2.44 -33.97 -8.27
CA LEU A 17 -2.53 -32.68 -8.97
C LEU A 17 -1.55 -31.67 -8.36
N ILE A 18 -1.43 -31.66 -7.03
CA ILE A 18 -0.46 -30.84 -6.31
C ILE A 18 0.94 -31.24 -6.71
N GLU A 19 1.29 -32.52 -6.58
CA GLU A 19 2.63 -33.02 -6.80
C GLU A 19 3.03 -32.95 -8.27
N LYS A 20 2.20 -33.43 -9.20
CA LYS A 20 2.57 -33.51 -10.62
C LYS A 20 2.40 -32.21 -11.41
N VAL A 21 1.53 -31.31 -10.97
CA VAL A 21 1.20 -30.10 -11.75
C VAL A 21 1.56 -28.82 -11.01
N TYR A 22 1.12 -28.65 -9.77
CA TYR A 22 1.35 -27.39 -9.05
C TYR A 22 2.79 -27.22 -8.58
N THR A 23 3.41 -28.24 -7.98
CA THR A 23 4.81 -28.13 -7.51
C THR A 23 5.82 -27.86 -8.63
N PRO A 24 5.81 -28.54 -9.81
CA PRO A 24 6.78 -28.23 -10.85
C PRO A 24 6.55 -26.84 -11.46
N LYS A 25 5.29 -26.42 -11.63
CA LYS A 25 4.98 -25.05 -12.10
C LYS A 25 5.47 -23.99 -11.12
N LYS A 26 5.35 -24.24 -9.82
CA LYS A 26 5.84 -23.34 -8.77
C LYS A 26 7.36 -23.24 -8.80
N LYS A 27 8.06 -24.38 -8.85
CA LYS A 27 9.53 -24.46 -8.95
C LYS A 27 10.05 -23.75 -10.19
N ARG A 28 9.50 -24.06 -11.37
CA ARG A 28 9.84 -23.38 -12.62
C ARG A 28 9.68 -21.87 -12.51
N SER A 29 8.57 -21.42 -11.89
CA SER A 29 8.31 -19.99 -11.74
C SER A 29 9.35 -19.30 -10.84
N LEU A 30 9.80 -19.99 -9.79
CA LEU A 30 10.84 -19.50 -8.89
C LEU A 30 12.19 -19.41 -9.60
N GLU A 31 12.59 -20.46 -10.30
CA GLU A 31 13.85 -20.52 -11.06
C GLU A 31 13.92 -19.41 -12.13
N LEU A 32 12.84 -19.18 -12.87
CA LEU A 32 12.74 -18.09 -13.85
C LEU A 32 12.85 -16.72 -13.18
N ALA A 33 12.27 -16.54 -12.00
CA ALA A 33 12.32 -15.27 -11.27
C ALA A 33 13.74 -14.96 -10.81
N GLU A 34 14.43 -15.94 -10.23
CA GLU A 34 15.82 -15.81 -9.80
C GLU A 34 16.76 -15.52 -10.98
N ALA A 35 16.60 -16.26 -12.09
CA ALA A 35 17.37 -16.06 -13.31
C ALA A 35 17.12 -14.67 -13.94
N ALA A 36 15.87 -14.21 -13.96
CA ALA A 36 15.53 -12.88 -14.47
C ALA A 36 16.14 -11.78 -13.60
N VAL A 37 16.07 -11.91 -12.27
CA VAL A 37 16.69 -10.95 -11.35
C VAL A 37 18.21 -10.93 -11.49
N ARG A 38 18.86 -12.09 -11.63
CA ARG A 38 20.31 -12.17 -11.88
C ARG A 38 20.70 -11.44 -13.17
N THR A 39 19.98 -11.70 -14.25
CA THR A 39 20.18 -11.05 -15.56
C THR A 39 19.96 -9.54 -15.47
N LEU A 40 18.94 -9.09 -14.75
CA LEU A 40 18.68 -7.66 -14.53
C LEU A 40 19.81 -6.98 -13.75
N LYS A 41 20.39 -7.67 -12.76
CA LYS A 41 21.55 -7.16 -12.01
C LYS A 41 22.80 -7.07 -12.88
N GLU A 42 23.08 -8.10 -13.69
CA GLU A 42 24.20 -8.10 -14.65
C GLU A 42 24.06 -6.98 -15.68
N ARG A 43 22.85 -6.74 -16.18
CA ARG A 43 22.53 -5.64 -17.11
C ARG A 43 22.44 -4.27 -16.41
N ASN A 44 22.63 -4.20 -15.09
CA ASN A 44 22.52 -3.01 -14.26
C ASN A 44 21.17 -2.25 -14.44
N GLN A 45 20.10 -3.01 -14.68
CA GLN A 45 18.74 -2.51 -14.89
C GLN A 45 17.94 -2.52 -13.60
N LYS A 46 16.88 -1.70 -13.55
CA LYS A 46 15.97 -1.65 -12.40
C LYS A 46 15.18 -2.95 -12.28
N VAL A 47 15.17 -3.54 -11.10
CA VAL A 47 14.34 -4.69 -10.76
C VAL A 47 12.94 -4.20 -10.38
N THR A 48 12.02 -4.37 -11.31
CA THR A 48 10.59 -4.06 -11.19
C THR A 48 9.78 -5.29 -11.61
N ILE A 49 8.49 -5.36 -11.25
CA ILE A 49 7.61 -6.44 -11.72
C ILE A 49 7.59 -6.51 -13.25
N GLN A 50 7.63 -5.34 -13.92
CA GLN A 50 7.61 -5.29 -15.38
C GLN A 50 8.91 -5.80 -16.00
N SER A 51 10.05 -5.38 -15.47
CA SER A 51 11.33 -5.82 -16.01
C SER A 51 11.57 -7.32 -15.78
N ILE A 52 11.09 -7.86 -14.65
CA ILE A 52 11.10 -9.31 -14.42
C ILE A 52 10.21 -10.02 -15.45
N HIS A 53 9.01 -9.51 -15.72
CA HIS A 53 8.13 -10.07 -16.75
C HIS A 53 8.81 -10.11 -18.14
N GLU A 54 9.39 -8.99 -18.57
CA GLU A 54 10.06 -8.89 -19.88
C GLU A 54 11.28 -9.82 -19.97
N VAL A 55 12.19 -9.77 -18.99
CA VAL A 55 13.41 -10.59 -19.00
C VAL A 55 13.07 -12.07 -18.84
N SER A 56 12.10 -12.42 -17.99
CA SER A 56 11.65 -13.81 -17.85
C SER A 56 11.12 -14.39 -19.16
N LYS A 57 10.51 -13.56 -20.02
CA LYS A 57 10.02 -13.98 -21.33
C LYS A 57 11.15 -14.17 -22.34
N GLU A 58 12.22 -13.39 -22.23
CA GLU A 58 13.42 -13.50 -23.07
C GLU A 58 14.23 -14.76 -22.76
N ILE A 59 14.35 -15.12 -21.47
CA ILE A 59 15.15 -16.27 -21.02
C ILE A 59 14.40 -17.61 -21.06
N ASP A 60 13.07 -17.58 -21.07
CA ASP A 60 12.25 -18.79 -21.04
C ASP A 60 12.23 -19.48 -22.42
N PRO A 61 12.68 -20.74 -22.54
CA PRO A 61 12.72 -21.45 -23.82
C PRO A 61 11.36 -21.61 -24.49
N GLU A 62 10.28 -21.60 -23.71
CA GLU A 62 8.89 -21.67 -24.22
C GLU A 62 8.33 -20.29 -24.63
N GLY A 63 9.03 -19.20 -24.34
CA GLY A 63 8.61 -17.83 -24.65
C GLY A 63 7.39 -17.34 -23.85
N ASN A 64 6.95 -18.08 -22.84
CA ASN A 64 5.80 -17.75 -22.01
C ASN A 64 6.20 -16.84 -20.84
N GLY A 65 7.39 -17.06 -20.28
CA GLY A 65 7.94 -16.30 -19.17
C GLY A 65 7.03 -16.27 -17.93
N LEU A 66 7.27 -15.29 -17.06
CA LEU A 66 6.45 -15.03 -15.89
C LEU A 66 5.46 -13.91 -16.16
N HIS A 67 4.17 -14.21 -16.14
CA HIS A 67 3.15 -13.17 -16.19
C HIS A 67 3.19 -12.30 -14.91
N ARG A 68 2.85 -11.01 -15.02
CA ARG A 68 2.85 -10.07 -13.89
C ARG A 68 2.06 -10.58 -12.67
N ASN A 69 0.89 -11.17 -12.92
CA ASN A 69 0.04 -11.72 -11.86
C ASN A 69 0.71 -12.90 -11.14
N THR A 70 1.55 -13.68 -11.82
CA THR A 70 2.31 -14.78 -11.22
C THR A 70 3.37 -14.22 -10.26
N ILE A 71 4.01 -13.13 -10.64
CA ILE A 71 5.03 -12.45 -9.81
C ILE A 71 4.40 -11.90 -8.53
N THR A 72 3.19 -11.34 -8.61
CA THR A 72 2.49 -10.79 -7.45
C THR A 72 1.72 -11.84 -6.64
N GLY A 73 1.27 -12.92 -7.28
CA GLY A 73 0.36 -13.91 -6.71
C GLY A 73 1.06 -15.13 -6.10
N ASN A 74 2.27 -15.48 -6.58
CA ASN A 74 3.07 -16.55 -5.97
C ASN A 74 3.97 -15.96 -4.87
N PRO A 75 3.76 -16.33 -3.58
CA PRO A 75 4.50 -15.76 -2.45
C PRO A 75 6.02 -15.90 -2.57
N GLU A 76 6.50 -17.04 -3.11
CA GLU A 76 7.94 -17.31 -3.23
C GLU A 76 8.58 -16.40 -4.29
N VAL A 77 7.94 -16.29 -5.47
CA VAL A 77 8.40 -15.37 -6.53
C VAL A 77 8.33 -13.91 -6.07
N TYR A 78 7.27 -13.57 -5.34
CA TYR A 78 7.10 -12.23 -4.80
C TYR A 78 8.16 -11.89 -3.75
N ALA A 79 8.62 -12.87 -2.96
CA ALA A 79 9.72 -12.69 -2.01
C ALA A 79 11.02 -12.36 -2.75
N VAL A 80 11.37 -13.12 -3.80
CA VAL A 80 12.54 -12.84 -4.66
C VAL A 80 12.48 -11.42 -5.23
N TYR A 81 11.32 -10.99 -5.73
CA TYR A 81 11.13 -9.61 -6.18
C TYR A 81 11.33 -8.60 -5.04
N THR A 82 10.72 -8.83 -3.89
CA THR A 82 10.71 -7.88 -2.77
C THR A 82 12.10 -7.64 -2.19
N GLU A 83 12.92 -8.68 -2.11
CA GLU A 83 14.31 -8.60 -1.66
C GLU A 83 15.19 -7.81 -2.64
N ASN A 84 14.91 -7.93 -3.93
CA ASN A 84 15.77 -7.39 -4.99
C ASN A 84 15.24 -6.10 -5.64
N ARG A 85 14.06 -5.60 -5.25
CA ARG A 85 13.42 -4.44 -5.89
C ARG A 85 14.26 -3.17 -5.75
N THR A 86 14.41 -2.46 -6.86
CA THR A 86 15.21 -1.22 -6.90
C THR A 86 14.41 0.00 -6.40
N TYR A 87 13.08 -0.07 -6.33
CA TYR A 87 12.28 1.01 -5.74
C TYR A 87 12.29 0.92 -4.21
N SER A 88 13.31 1.51 -3.59
CA SER A 88 13.48 1.59 -2.15
C SER A 88 12.46 2.55 -1.51
N LYS A 89 11.64 2.01 -0.60
CA LYS A 89 11.07 2.62 0.63
C LYS A 89 10.55 4.08 0.62
N LYS A 90 10.16 4.70 -0.51
CA LYS A 90 9.49 6.03 -0.47
C LYS A 90 8.09 6.03 0.15
N LEU A 91 7.48 4.86 0.39
CA LEU A 91 6.16 4.77 1.02
C LEU A 91 6.15 5.06 2.54
N GLN A 92 7.26 4.87 3.26
CA GLN A 92 7.30 5.18 4.71
C GLN A 92 7.48 6.68 5.01
N VAL A 93 7.93 7.49 4.05
CA VAL A 93 8.09 8.93 4.26
C VAL A 93 6.72 9.63 4.31
N ASN A 94 5.73 9.12 3.56
CA ASN A 94 4.39 9.70 3.54
C ASN A 94 3.53 9.34 4.76
N ALA A 95 3.87 8.26 5.49
CA ALA A 95 3.19 7.91 6.74
C ALA A 95 3.60 8.82 7.91
N ARG A 96 4.78 9.46 7.84
CA ARG A 96 5.24 10.42 8.86
C ARG A 96 4.72 11.85 8.66
N THR A 97 4.10 12.14 7.51
CA THR A 97 3.52 13.46 7.21
C THR A 97 2.02 13.59 7.45
N SER A 98 1.32 12.50 7.81
CA SER A 98 -0.12 12.54 8.15
C SER A 98 -0.39 12.69 9.65
N GLN A 99 0.60 12.49 10.52
CA GLN A 99 0.53 12.97 11.90
C GLN A 99 0.75 14.48 11.89
N SER A 100 -0.34 15.21 11.64
CA SER A 100 -0.42 16.62 11.98
C SER A 100 -0.17 16.74 13.48
N SER A 101 1.07 17.01 13.88
CA SER A 101 1.34 17.53 15.21
C SER A 101 0.44 18.76 15.43
N LEU A 102 -0.18 18.85 16.61
CA LEU A 102 -1.11 19.92 17.00
C LEU A 102 -0.70 21.34 16.55
N PRO A 103 0.59 21.74 16.61
CA PRO A 103 1.01 23.08 16.19
C PRO A 103 0.78 23.39 14.70
N ARG A 104 0.75 22.37 13.83
CA ARG A 104 0.65 22.56 12.38
C ARG A 104 -0.76 22.85 11.92
N TYR A 105 -1.77 22.33 12.61
CA TYR A 105 -3.17 22.54 12.22
C TYR A 105 -3.70 23.90 12.70
N GLU A 106 -3.33 24.36 13.89
CA GLU A 106 -3.65 25.72 14.35
C GLU A 106 -3.08 26.79 13.39
N GLN A 107 -1.83 26.63 12.94
CA GLN A 107 -1.24 27.51 11.93
C GLN A 107 -2.06 27.50 10.61
N PHE A 108 -2.58 26.34 10.22
CA PHE A 108 -3.48 26.24 9.07
C PHE A 108 -4.80 27.00 9.30
N LEU A 109 -5.37 26.95 10.51
CA LEU A 109 -6.60 27.67 10.86
C LEU A 109 -6.40 29.20 10.89
N LYS A 110 -5.20 29.69 11.25
CA LYS A 110 -4.88 31.12 11.19
C LYS A 110 -4.82 31.68 9.76
N HIS A 111 -4.35 30.88 8.80
CA HIS A 111 -4.19 31.30 7.39
C HIS A 111 -5.33 30.83 6.49
N LEU A 112 -6.49 30.61 7.08
CA LEU A 112 -7.63 30.00 6.43
C LEU A 112 -8.32 31.00 5.50
N LYS A 113 -8.15 30.82 4.18
CA LYS A 113 -8.81 31.68 3.19
C LYS A 113 -10.34 31.58 3.33
N ARG A 114 -11.03 32.72 3.18
CA ARG A 114 -12.51 32.77 3.18
C ARG A 114 -13.08 32.11 1.92
N ASP A 115 -12.50 32.42 0.75
CA ASP A 115 -12.97 31.94 -0.55
C ASP A 115 -12.24 30.67 -0.98
N ARG A 116 -12.42 29.60 -0.22
CA ARG A 116 -11.83 28.29 -0.53
C ARG A 116 -12.70 27.52 -1.52
N ASP A 117 -12.05 26.91 -2.49
CA ASP A 117 -12.69 25.95 -3.38
C ASP A 117 -13.20 24.74 -2.58
N LEU A 118 -14.52 24.66 -2.43
CA LEU A 118 -15.20 23.62 -1.66
C LEU A 118 -15.07 22.24 -2.30
N ALA A 119 -14.94 22.15 -3.62
CA ALA A 119 -14.77 20.87 -4.32
C ALA A 119 -13.41 20.26 -3.97
N LEU A 120 -12.35 21.08 -3.98
CA LEU A 120 -11.01 20.66 -3.58
C LEU A 120 -10.93 20.29 -2.10
N VAL A 121 -11.59 21.06 -1.23
CA VAL A 121 -11.67 20.77 0.20
C VAL A 121 -12.38 19.45 0.45
N ARG A 122 -13.53 19.23 -0.19
CA ARG A 122 -14.29 17.97 -0.07
C ARG A 122 -13.46 16.77 -0.54
N ASN A 123 -12.75 16.90 -1.66
CA ASN A 123 -11.87 15.84 -2.16
C ASN A 123 -10.70 15.57 -1.21
N ARG A 124 -10.16 16.60 -0.55
CA ARG A 124 -9.12 16.42 0.48
C ARG A 124 -9.66 15.66 1.69
N TYR A 125 -10.87 15.98 2.16
CA TYR A 125 -11.48 15.32 3.32
C TYR A 125 -11.85 13.86 3.05
N LYS A 126 -12.26 13.52 1.82
CA LYS A 126 -12.51 12.13 1.41
C LYS A 126 -11.26 11.24 1.50
N ARG A 127 -10.05 11.82 1.49
CA ARG A 127 -8.78 11.09 1.58
C ARG A 127 -8.33 10.86 3.02
N LEU A 128 -9.01 11.43 4.00
CA LEU A 128 -8.71 11.28 5.41
C LEU A 128 -9.51 10.11 6.00
N THR A 129 -8.95 9.45 6.99
CA THR A 129 -9.63 8.47 7.83
C THR A 129 -10.65 9.15 8.74
N LYS A 130 -11.60 8.36 9.26
CA LYS A 130 -12.60 8.84 10.23
C LYS A 130 -11.94 9.51 11.45
N GLN A 131 -10.88 8.92 11.96
CA GLN A 131 -10.15 9.45 13.12
C GLN A 131 -9.48 10.81 12.82
N GLU A 132 -8.86 10.95 11.65
CA GLU A 132 -8.26 12.22 11.23
C GLU A 132 -9.32 13.32 11.06
N LEU A 133 -10.52 12.98 10.57
CA LEU A 133 -11.63 13.93 10.48
C LEU A 133 -12.15 14.36 11.85
N ILE A 134 -12.32 13.41 12.78
CA ILE A 134 -12.75 13.70 14.16
C ILE A 134 -11.76 14.64 14.83
N ASN A 135 -10.46 14.33 14.77
CA ASN A 135 -9.41 15.14 15.38
C ASN A 135 -9.37 16.55 14.79
N ARG A 136 -9.51 16.69 13.47
CA ARG A 136 -9.60 18.01 12.81
C ARG A 136 -10.82 18.81 13.26
N LEU A 137 -11.96 18.16 13.45
CA LEU A 137 -13.19 18.82 13.88
C LEU A 137 -13.03 19.37 15.29
N ILE A 138 -12.54 18.54 16.23
CA ILE A 138 -12.25 18.96 17.61
C ILE A 138 -11.31 20.17 17.63
N GLN A 139 -10.24 20.14 16.83
CA GLN A 139 -9.29 21.26 16.76
C GLN A 139 -9.92 22.55 16.18
N CYS A 140 -10.81 22.43 15.19
CA CYS A 140 -11.56 23.58 14.68
C CYS A 140 -12.46 24.18 15.77
N GLU A 141 -13.17 23.35 16.53
CA GLU A 141 -14.06 23.80 17.60
C GLU A 141 -13.29 24.52 18.71
N GLN A 142 -12.17 23.96 19.15
CA GLN A 142 -11.28 24.58 20.14
C GLN A 142 -10.76 25.94 19.67
N TYR A 143 -10.25 26.01 18.43
CA TYR A 143 -9.75 27.27 17.87
C TYR A 143 -10.84 28.35 17.78
N VAL A 144 -12.07 27.99 17.39
CA VAL A 144 -13.20 28.93 17.33
C VAL A 144 -13.57 29.40 18.74
N ALA A 145 -13.59 28.51 19.73
CA ALA A 145 -13.88 28.87 21.12
C ALA A 145 -12.83 29.84 21.68
N GLU A 146 -11.55 29.55 21.49
CA GLU A 146 -10.43 30.41 21.91
C GLU A 146 -10.48 31.77 21.20
N SER A 147 -10.66 31.78 19.88
CA SER A 147 -10.71 33.03 19.11
C SER A 147 -11.88 33.91 19.54
N ARG A 148 -13.05 33.33 19.84
CA ARG A 148 -14.20 34.08 20.36
C ARG A 148 -13.94 34.63 21.75
N HIS A 149 -13.30 33.85 22.62
CA HIS A 149 -12.94 34.30 23.96
C HIS A 149 -11.96 35.48 23.92
N GLN A 150 -10.91 35.37 23.09
CA GLN A 150 -9.95 36.46 22.88
C GLN A 150 -10.62 37.72 22.32
N TRP A 151 -11.47 37.58 21.31
CA TRP A 151 -12.21 38.71 20.75
C TRP A 151 -13.08 39.42 21.80
N LEU A 152 -13.78 38.67 22.67
CA LEU A 152 -14.56 39.26 23.76
C LEU A 152 -13.66 40.04 24.73
N LEU A 153 -12.52 39.48 25.13
CA LEU A 153 -11.57 40.17 26.01
C LEU A 153 -11.06 41.48 25.40
N GLU A 154 -10.72 41.48 24.10
CA GLU A 154 -10.28 42.67 23.38
C GLU A 154 -11.35 43.77 23.36
N GLN A 155 -12.63 43.41 23.18
CA GLN A 155 -13.72 44.39 23.20
C GLN A 155 -13.83 45.07 24.58
N PHE A 156 -13.82 44.30 25.67
CA PHE A 156 -13.93 44.86 27.03
C PHE A 156 -12.69 45.63 27.48
N GLN A 157 -11.49 45.31 26.97
CA GLN A 157 -10.28 46.09 27.23
C GLN A 157 -10.27 47.42 26.49
N SER A 158 -10.91 47.52 25.32
CA SER A 158 -10.97 48.76 24.53
C SER A 158 -11.99 49.80 25.04
N GLU A 159 -12.83 49.43 26.01
CA GLU A 159 -13.84 50.30 26.62
C GLU A 159 -13.37 50.96 27.93
N THR A 160 -12.11 50.74 28.36
CA THR A 160 -11.51 51.33 29.57
C THR A 160 -10.34 52.24 29.23
#